data_AF-A0A3Q3W1N1-F1
#
_entry.id   AF-A0A3Q3W1N1-F1
#
_cell.length_a   1.000
_cell.length_b   1.000
_cell.length_c   1.000
_cell.angle_alpha   90.00
_cell.angle_beta   90.00
_cell.angle_gamma   90.00
#
_symmetry.space_group_name_H-M   'P 1'
#
loop_
_entity.id
_entity.type
_entity.pdbx_description
1 polymer ?
#
loop_
_entity_poly.entity_id
_entity_poly.type
_entity_poly.pdbx_seq_one_letter_code
_entity_poly.pdbx_strand_id
1 'polypeptide(L)'
;MQFPGRRRKLNNNLQTELYGHSLQLYAQPPLENISLSEFESFAVDRLKLLKTTENLGVSYVKVSEDYAKKLGAELKTLNFPYRSENGPSEYEKRRKDHISHFILRLAYCQTEDLRRWFIQQEVDLFRYRFNELNAKQKLEFLHKNNLQYDTISVEEKKPLLDKLVNSSYAVSGITVEDQDFYKVPFQDALDLIRTRKVYLKAGYAYIPHQDVVTIILNDFRTRLSKALALTARSLPAVHSDERLQPLLSHLSHAYVGQDYSIQKNIGKISLDQIDSLSGKSFPLCMRQLHQSLRENHHLRHGGRMQYGLFLKGIGLSLEQALQFWRSEFIRGKTDTDKFDKAYAYSIRHMFGKEGKRTDYTPYSCMKVILSNSPSQGDHHGCPFRHSDPELLKQKLQFYKVPPSGISQILELVKGMHYQLACQKYFELTHNVEDANFSLNHPNQYFVESQKLLGGGKNVKREVENSQKSQENTAARGAREEANSSQGVDKMTEELDSFFQDD
;
A
#
# COMPACT_ATOMS: atom_id res chain seq x y z
N MET A 1 -62.28 17.30 29.22
CA MET A 1 -61.29 16.57 28.40
C MET A 1 -60.59 17.55 27.48
N GLN A 2 -59.29 17.77 27.65
CA GLN A 2 -58.38 18.34 26.64
C GLN A 2 -56.95 18.02 27.10
N PHE A 3 -56.25 17.21 26.31
CA PHE A 3 -54.86 16.80 26.56
C PHE A 3 -53.89 17.92 26.10
N PRO A 4 -52.82 18.23 26.85
CA PRO A 4 -51.81 19.17 26.40
C PRO A 4 -50.82 18.51 25.42
N GLY A 5 -50.41 19.30 24.43
CA GLY A 5 -49.68 18.88 23.23
C GLY A 5 -48.27 18.31 23.46
N ARG A 6 -47.93 17.38 22.56
CA ARG A 6 -46.63 16.70 22.42
C ARG A 6 -45.58 17.70 21.92
N ARG A 7 -44.61 18.09 22.76
CA ARG A 7 -43.42 18.84 22.33
C ARG A 7 -42.60 17.98 21.35
N ARG A 8 -42.49 18.41 20.09
CA ARG A 8 -41.48 17.94 19.13
C ARG A 8 -40.09 18.25 19.69
N LYS A 9 -39.27 17.22 19.95
CA LYS A 9 -37.83 17.40 20.19
C LYS A 9 -37.20 17.89 18.87
N LEU A 10 -36.53 19.04 18.95
CA LEU A 10 -35.69 19.60 17.90
C LEU A 10 -34.53 18.64 17.60
N ASN A 11 -34.43 18.24 16.34
CA ASN A 11 -33.42 17.33 15.80
C ASN A 11 -32.19 18.14 15.36
N ASN A 12 -31.60 18.94 16.26
CA ASN A 12 -30.39 19.71 15.95
C ASN A 12 -29.13 18.90 16.27
N ASN A 13 -28.46 18.44 15.20
CA ASN A 13 -27.00 18.30 15.01
C ASN A 13 -26.15 17.21 15.70
N LEU A 14 -26.60 15.95 15.75
CA LEU A 14 -25.71 14.79 16.01
C LEU A 14 -24.53 14.68 15.01
N GLN A 15 -24.74 15.07 13.75
CA GLN A 15 -23.69 15.03 12.71
C GLN A 15 -22.61 16.10 12.88
N THR A 16 -22.96 17.27 13.46
CA THR A 16 -22.00 18.35 13.71
C THR A 16 -21.08 18.03 14.89
N GLU A 17 -21.57 17.28 15.89
CA GLU A 17 -20.73 16.81 17.01
C GLU A 17 -19.70 15.76 16.57
N LEU A 18 -20.07 14.88 15.62
CA LEU A 18 -19.22 13.82 15.09
C LEU A 18 -17.94 14.39 14.44
N TYR A 19 -18.08 15.48 13.68
CA TYR A 19 -16.99 16.13 12.94
C TYR A 19 -16.46 17.41 13.61
N GLY A 20 -16.67 17.57 14.92
CA GLY A 20 -16.27 18.78 15.65
C GLY A 20 -14.75 19.03 15.70
N HIS A 21 -13.92 18.00 15.52
CA HIS A 21 -12.45 18.10 15.61
C HIS A 21 -11.79 17.56 14.33
N SER A 22 -10.63 18.11 13.93
CA SER A 22 -9.91 17.73 12.71
C SER A 22 -9.19 16.37 12.79
N LEU A 23 -8.99 15.87 14.01
CA LEU A 23 -8.41 14.57 14.33
C LEU A 23 -9.40 13.70 15.10
N GLN A 24 -9.48 12.40 14.77
CA GLN A 24 -10.43 11.45 15.35
C GLN A 24 -9.74 10.11 15.66
N LEU A 25 -10.19 9.40 16.70
CA LEU A 25 -9.79 8.01 17.00
C LEU A 25 -10.56 6.96 16.20
N TYR A 26 -11.46 7.38 15.30
CA TYR A 26 -12.32 6.52 14.48
C TYR A 26 -13.03 5.42 15.29
N ALA A 27 -13.62 5.81 16.43
CA ALA A 27 -14.24 4.89 17.39
C ALA A 27 -15.67 4.47 17.00
N GLN A 28 -16.46 5.39 16.44
CA GLN A 28 -17.85 5.15 16.06
C GLN A 28 -17.96 4.99 14.54
N PRO A 29 -18.60 3.92 14.02
CA PRO A 29 -18.83 3.78 12.58
C PRO A 29 -19.71 4.91 12.02
N PRO A 30 -19.48 5.36 10.78
CA PRO A 30 -20.41 6.26 10.09
C PRO A 30 -21.74 5.54 9.86
N LEU A 31 -22.85 6.22 10.17
CA LEU A 31 -24.23 5.72 9.99
C LEU A 31 -24.91 6.30 8.74
N GLU A 32 -24.16 7.06 7.96
CA GLU A 32 -24.66 7.73 6.76
C GLU A 32 -24.62 6.78 5.56
N ASN A 33 -25.63 6.88 4.69
CA ASN A 33 -25.62 6.22 3.40
C ASN A 33 -24.87 7.08 2.39
N ILE A 34 -23.95 6.46 1.65
CA ILE A 34 -23.18 7.11 0.58
C ILE A 34 -23.46 6.41 -0.75
N SER A 35 -23.22 7.13 -1.85
CA SER A 35 -23.25 6.53 -3.17
C SER A 35 -22.09 5.54 -3.36
N LEU A 36 -22.23 4.60 -4.30
CA LEU A 36 -21.17 3.65 -4.63
C LEU A 36 -19.93 4.37 -5.18
N SER A 37 -20.13 5.44 -5.95
CA SER A 37 -19.04 6.28 -6.47
C SER A 37 -18.30 7.03 -5.36
N GLU A 38 -19.00 7.57 -4.37
CA GLU A 38 -18.35 8.16 -3.18
C GLU A 38 -17.57 7.10 -2.40
N PHE A 39 -18.17 5.91 -2.20
CA PHE A 39 -17.51 4.81 -1.49
C PHE A 39 -16.18 4.47 -2.16
N GLU A 40 -16.18 4.33 -3.49
CA GLU A 40 -14.99 4.01 -4.28
C GLU A 40 -13.95 5.13 -4.25
N SER A 41 -14.35 6.37 -4.57
CA SER A 41 -13.46 7.54 -4.55
C SER A 41 -12.80 7.71 -3.18
N PHE A 42 -13.56 7.58 -2.10
CA PHE A 42 -13.04 7.72 -0.74
C PHE A 42 -12.02 6.62 -0.39
N ALA A 43 -12.27 5.40 -0.83
CA ALA A 43 -11.35 4.29 -0.63
C ALA A 43 -10.03 4.50 -1.38
N VAL A 44 -10.12 4.90 -2.66
CA VAL A 44 -8.96 5.14 -3.52
C VAL A 44 -8.12 6.29 -2.97
N ASP A 45 -8.74 7.42 -2.64
CA ASP A 45 -8.02 8.59 -2.15
C ASP A 45 -7.33 8.33 -0.82
N ARG A 46 -7.98 7.60 0.11
CA ARG A 46 -7.31 7.25 1.36
C ARG A 46 -6.17 6.25 1.13
N LEU A 47 -6.34 5.30 0.20
CA LEU A 47 -5.28 4.37 -0.11
C LEU A 47 -4.06 5.08 -0.72
N LYS A 48 -4.28 6.05 -1.61
CA LYS A 48 -3.22 6.94 -2.13
C LYS A 48 -2.49 7.64 -0.98
N LEU A 49 -3.24 8.28 -0.07
CA LEU A 49 -2.67 8.95 1.10
C LEU A 49 -1.82 8.01 1.99
N LEU A 50 -2.28 6.79 2.27
CA LEU A 50 -1.56 5.83 3.11
C LEU A 50 -0.30 5.29 2.41
N LYS A 51 -0.33 5.09 1.08
CA LYS A 51 0.87 4.76 0.30
C LYS A 51 1.89 5.89 0.27
N THR A 52 1.42 7.13 0.11
CA THR A 52 2.30 8.31 0.21
C THR A 52 2.92 8.40 1.61
N THR A 53 2.15 8.12 2.66
CA THR A 53 2.65 8.04 4.05
C THR A 53 3.76 6.98 4.19
N GLU A 54 3.58 5.80 3.60
CA GLU A 54 4.59 4.74 3.60
C GLU A 54 5.88 5.17 2.90
N ASN A 55 5.77 5.67 1.66
CA ASN A 55 6.92 6.08 0.86
C ASN A 55 7.73 7.18 1.55
N LEU A 56 7.04 8.22 2.06
CA LEU A 56 7.69 9.30 2.79
C LEU A 56 8.33 8.82 4.09
N GLY A 57 7.72 7.84 4.77
CA GLY A 57 8.23 7.29 6.02
C GLY A 57 9.52 6.48 5.86
N VAL A 58 9.85 6.06 4.64
CA VAL A 58 11.13 5.41 4.31
C VAL A 58 12.14 6.41 3.74
N SER A 59 11.69 7.33 2.90
CA SER A 59 12.57 8.33 2.26
C SER A 59 13.01 9.45 3.19
N TYR A 60 12.25 9.73 4.26
CA TYR A 60 12.50 10.84 5.16
C TYR A 60 12.35 10.44 6.63
N VAL A 61 13.03 11.17 7.50
CA VAL A 61 12.76 11.12 8.95
C VAL A 61 11.37 11.72 9.20
N LYS A 62 10.50 11.00 9.91
CA LYS A 62 9.08 11.37 10.14
C LYS A 62 8.86 12.74 10.83
N VAL A 63 9.91 13.34 11.38
CA VAL A 63 9.88 14.64 12.07
C VAL A 63 10.54 15.74 11.23
N SER A 64 11.04 15.43 10.04
CA SER A 64 11.68 16.41 9.18
C SER A 64 10.66 17.35 8.53
N GLU A 65 11.11 18.57 8.21
CA GLU A 65 10.29 19.55 7.48
C GLU A 65 9.88 19.03 6.10
N ASP A 66 10.77 18.30 5.41
CA ASP A 66 10.47 17.71 4.10
C ASP A 66 9.34 16.68 4.16
N TYR A 67 9.37 15.79 5.18
CA TYR A 67 8.29 14.84 5.42
C TYR A 67 6.97 15.58 5.66
N ALA A 68 6.99 16.58 6.54
CA ALA A 68 5.81 17.33 6.91
C ALA A 68 5.22 18.15 5.75
N LYS A 69 6.07 18.74 4.91
CA LYS A 69 5.68 19.52 3.74
C LYS A 69 5.09 18.64 2.65
N LYS A 70 5.72 17.51 2.32
CA LYS A 70 5.23 16.58 1.28
C LYS A 70 3.92 15.90 1.69
N LEU A 71 3.84 15.38 2.92
CA LEU A 71 2.60 14.76 3.41
C LEU A 71 1.46 15.78 3.55
N GLY A 72 1.80 17.02 3.93
CA GLY A 72 0.86 18.13 3.96
C GLY A 72 0.32 18.52 2.59
N ALA A 73 1.17 18.54 1.56
CA ALA A 73 0.75 18.78 0.17
C ALA A 73 -0.21 17.69 -0.31
N GLU A 74 0.09 16.43 -0.03
CA GLU A 74 -0.75 15.28 -0.40
C GLU A 74 -2.14 15.36 0.22
N LEU A 75 -2.23 15.68 1.52
CA LEU A 75 -3.51 15.85 2.22
C LEU A 75 -4.37 16.94 1.57
N LYS A 76 -3.76 18.04 1.10
CA LYS A 76 -4.48 19.10 0.38
C LYS A 76 -4.97 18.62 -0.98
N THR A 77 -4.09 18.02 -1.78
CA THR A 77 -4.41 17.52 -3.12
C THR A 77 -5.57 16.53 -3.09
N LEU A 78 -5.56 15.61 -2.11
CA LEU A 78 -6.58 14.59 -1.95
C LEU A 78 -7.81 15.07 -1.13
N ASN A 79 -7.91 16.36 -0.80
CA ASN A 79 -9.03 16.94 -0.02
C ASN A 79 -9.28 16.25 1.33
N PHE A 80 -8.23 15.92 2.07
CA PHE A 80 -8.32 15.50 3.47
C PHE A 80 -8.11 16.68 4.42
N PRO A 81 -8.51 16.57 5.70
CA PRO A 81 -8.29 17.62 6.68
C PRO A 81 -6.80 17.96 6.80
N TYR A 82 -6.45 19.23 6.60
CA TYR A 82 -5.09 19.75 6.68
C TYR A 82 -5.13 21.14 7.30
N ARG A 83 -4.50 21.31 8.48
CA ARG A 83 -4.42 22.54 9.29
C ARG A 83 -5.79 23.20 9.54
N SER A 84 -6.10 23.50 10.79
CA SER A 84 -7.47 23.86 11.19
C SER A 84 -7.95 25.18 10.60
N GLU A 85 -8.59 25.12 9.45
CA GLU A 85 -9.48 26.15 8.93
C GLU A 85 -10.91 25.84 9.38
N ASN A 86 -11.75 26.87 9.52
CA ASN A 86 -13.17 26.70 9.87
C ASN A 86 -14.01 27.07 8.65
N GLY A 87 -14.80 26.13 8.14
CA GLY A 87 -15.72 26.38 7.03
C GLY A 87 -16.52 25.15 6.59
N PRO A 88 -17.55 25.32 5.73
CA PRO A 88 -18.36 24.21 5.21
C PRO A 88 -17.54 23.16 4.47
N SER A 89 -16.48 23.58 3.78
CA SER A 89 -15.52 22.70 3.09
C SER A 89 -14.83 21.74 4.06
N GLU A 90 -14.57 22.14 5.30
CA GLU A 90 -13.86 21.31 6.29
C GLU A 90 -14.72 20.19 6.85
N TYR A 91 -16.05 20.39 6.91
CA TYR A 91 -16.98 19.33 7.27
C TYR A 91 -16.88 18.17 6.28
N GLU A 92 -16.92 18.44 4.98
CA GLU A 92 -16.82 17.41 3.95
C GLU A 92 -15.47 16.69 3.97
N LYS A 93 -14.36 17.40 4.20
CA LYS A 93 -13.05 16.77 4.38
C LYS A 93 -13.02 15.82 5.58
N ARG A 94 -13.59 16.23 6.72
CA ARG A 94 -13.68 15.39 7.93
C ARG A 94 -14.61 14.19 7.74
N ARG A 95 -15.72 14.38 7.02
CA ARG A 95 -16.63 13.31 6.61
C ARG A 95 -15.93 12.29 5.71
N LYS A 96 -15.23 12.75 4.67
CA LYS A 96 -14.41 11.91 3.79
C LYS A 96 -13.36 11.12 4.58
N ASP A 97 -12.61 11.78 5.46
CA ASP A 97 -11.60 11.15 6.30
C ASP A 97 -12.17 10.02 7.18
N HIS A 98 -13.29 10.30 7.84
CA HIS A 98 -13.95 9.33 8.69
C HIS A 98 -14.47 8.12 7.92
N ILE A 99 -15.20 8.36 6.83
CA ILE A 99 -15.83 7.30 6.03
C ILE A 99 -14.76 6.44 5.35
N SER A 100 -13.79 7.08 4.68
CA SER A 100 -12.71 6.38 3.99
C SER A 100 -11.91 5.44 4.90
N HIS A 101 -11.67 5.84 6.16
CA HIS A 101 -11.01 4.99 7.15
C HIS A 101 -11.79 3.69 7.39
N PHE A 102 -13.10 3.78 7.61
CA PHE A 102 -13.95 2.62 7.84
C PHE A 102 -14.13 1.76 6.59
N ILE A 103 -14.12 2.35 5.39
CA ILE A 103 -14.12 1.60 4.13
C ILE A 103 -12.86 0.75 4.03
N LEU A 104 -11.67 1.33 4.24
CA LEU A 104 -10.42 0.57 4.15
C LEU A 104 -10.29 -0.51 5.23
N ARG A 105 -10.94 -0.38 6.40
CA ARG A 105 -11.00 -1.48 7.37
C ARG A 105 -11.60 -2.76 6.78
N LEU A 106 -12.59 -2.65 5.88
CA LEU A 106 -13.19 -3.83 5.22
C LEU A 106 -12.17 -4.55 4.32
N ALA A 107 -11.35 -3.80 3.58
CA ALA A 107 -10.34 -4.38 2.68
C ALA A 107 -9.13 -4.93 3.46
N TYR A 108 -8.62 -4.18 4.44
CA TYR A 108 -7.35 -4.48 5.11
C TYR A 108 -7.49 -5.35 6.36
N CYS A 109 -8.71 -5.80 6.72
CA CYS A 109 -8.89 -6.75 7.83
C CYS A 109 -8.68 -8.22 7.45
N GLN A 110 -8.56 -8.54 6.15
CA GLN A 110 -8.61 -9.91 5.61
C GLN A 110 -7.43 -10.79 6.03
N THR A 111 -6.21 -10.28 5.99
CA THR A 111 -4.99 -11.03 6.34
C THR A 111 -4.20 -10.33 7.44
N GLU A 112 -3.27 -11.02 8.10
CA GLU A 112 -2.40 -10.37 9.09
C GLU A 112 -1.49 -9.31 8.47
N ASP A 113 -0.96 -9.56 7.28
CA ASP A 113 -0.03 -8.63 6.62
C ASP A 113 -0.73 -7.32 6.24
N LEU A 114 -1.94 -7.42 5.66
CA LEU A 114 -2.76 -6.24 5.35
C LEU A 114 -3.10 -5.45 6.62
N ARG A 115 -3.46 -6.14 7.72
CA ARG A 115 -3.74 -5.48 9.01
C ARG A 115 -2.52 -4.76 9.54
N ARG A 116 -1.35 -5.40 9.53
CA ARG A 116 -0.10 -4.81 10.03
C ARG A 116 0.27 -3.56 9.23
N TRP A 117 0.21 -3.64 7.91
CA TRP A 117 0.49 -2.49 7.03
C TRP A 117 -0.49 -1.34 7.28
N PHE A 118 -1.79 -1.61 7.25
CA PHE A 118 -2.82 -0.58 7.44
C PHE A 118 -2.71 0.10 8.80
N ILE A 119 -2.52 -0.66 9.88
CA ILE A 119 -2.28 -0.11 11.22
C ILE A 119 -1.04 0.78 11.23
N GLN A 120 0.05 0.34 10.60
CA GLN A 120 1.29 1.09 10.59
C GLN A 120 1.14 2.45 9.90
N GLN A 121 0.54 2.47 8.70
CA GLN A 121 0.35 3.73 7.95
C GLN A 121 -0.66 4.65 8.62
N GLU A 122 -1.75 4.12 9.18
CA GLU A 122 -2.74 4.92 9.93
C GLU A 122 -2.13 5.54 11.20
N VAL A 123 -1.30 4.80 11.92
CA VAL A 123 -0.60 5.33 13.11
C VAL A 123 0.39 6.42 12.73
N ASP A 124 1.12 6.26 11.61
CA ASP A 124 2.06 7.26 11.12
C ASP A 124 1.35 8.53 10.63
N LEU A 125 0.22 8.39 9.93
CA LEU A 125 -0.66 9.50 9.54
C LEU A 125 -1.24 10.21 10.77
N PHE A 126 -1.71 9.46 11.76
CA PHE A 126 -2.22 10.01 13.02
C PHE A 126 -1.13 10.79 13.76
N ARG A 127 0.11 10.26 13.83
CA ARG A 127 1.25 10.95 14.44
C ARG A 127 1.48 12.31 13.79
N TYR A 128 1.54 12.34 12.46
CA TYR A 128 1.71 13.58 11.72
C TYR A 128 0.61 14.59 12.07
N ARG A 129 -0.66 14.18 11.97
CA ARG A 129 -1.80 15.06 12.23
C ARG A 129 -1.84 15.57 13.67
N PHE A 130 -1.50 14.72 14.65
CA PHE A 130 -1.43 15.12 16.05
C PHE A 130 -0.32 16.14 16.30
N ASN A 131 0.84 15.98 15.66
CA ASN A 131 1.97 16.90 15.81
C ASN A 131 1.69 18.29 15.20
N GLU A 132 0.90 18.37 14.13
CA GLU A 132 0.48 19.64 13.52
C GLU A 132 -0.59 20.40 14.34
N LEU A 133 -1.19 19.78 15.38
CA LEU A 133 -2.14 20.47 16.24
C LEU A 133 -1.45 21.47 17.17
N ASN A 134 -2.09 22.62 17.38
CA ASN A 134 -1.65 23.55 18.42
C ASN A 134 -1.99 23.04 19.84
N ALA A 135 -1.42 23.65 20.87
CA ALA A 135 -1.60 23.21 22.25
C ALA A 135 -3.07 23.17 22.69
N LYS A 136 -3.88 24.17 22.30
CA LYS A 136 -5.31 24.22 22.62
C LYS A 136 -6.09 23.06 22.00
N GLN A 137 -5.80 22.72 20.75
CA GLN A 137 -6.43 21.61 20.04
C GLN A 137 -6.02 20.25 20.59
N LYS A 138 -4.75 20.08 20.97
CA LYS A 138 -4.30 18.86 21.65
C LYS A 138 -5.06 18.63 22.95
N LEU A 139 -5.24 19.66 23.76
CA LEU A 139 -6.03 19.58 24.99
C LEU A 139 -7.51 19.28 24.71
N GLU A 140 -8.13 19.97 23.75
CA GLU A 140 -9.52 19.70 23.34
C GLU A 140 -9.70 18.25 22.87
N PHE A 141 -8.77 17.74 22.07
CA PHE A 141 -8.77 16.35 21.63
C PHE A 141 -8.68 15.37 22.79
N LEU A 142 -7.78 15.61 23.75
CA LEU A 142 -7.61 14.77 24.93
C LEU A 142 -8.90 14.72 25.76
N HIS A 143 -9.48 15.88 26.08
CA HIS A 143 -10.73 15.96 26.83
C HIS A 143 -11.90 15.27 26.10
N LYS A 144 -12.05 15.48 24.79
CA LYS A 144 -13.13 14.86 23.99
C LYS A 144 -13.06 13.33 23.98
N ASN A 145 -11.86 12.75 24.12
CA ASN A 145 -11.66 11.31 24.11
C ASN A 145 -11.59 10.68 25.51
N ASN A 146 -11.99 11.43 26.56
CA ASN A 146 -11.92 11.02 27.97
C ASN A 146 -10.49 10.69 28.43
N LEU A 147 -9.49 11.34 27.84
CA LEU A 147 -8.09 11.26 28.26
C LEU A 147 -7.82 12.48 29.16
N GLN A 148 -8.06 12.32 30.46
CA GLN A 148 -7.81 13.37 31.47
C GLN A 148 -6.32 13.45 31.78
N TYR A 149 -5.57 14.04 30.86
CA TYR A 149 -4.13 14.26 31.02
C TYR A 149 -3.92 15.71 31.43
N ASP A 150 -3.96 15.93 32.74
CA ASP A 150 -3.77 17.26 33.32
C ASP A 150 -2.28 17.55 33.48
N THR A 151 -1.89 18.79 33.20
CA THR A 151 -0.54 19.27 33.49
C THR A 151 -0.37 19.44 35.00
N ILE A 152 0.80 19.05 35.52
CA ILE A 152 1.12 19.30 36.93
C ILE A 152 1.45 20.77 37.13
N SER A 153 1.00 21.32 38.26
CA SER A 153 1.32 22.71 38.61
C SER A 153 2.80 22.87 38.97
N VAL A 154 3.32 24.09 38.94
CA VAL A 154 4.71 24.39 39.32
C VAL A 154 4.97 23.97 40.78
N GLU A 155 3.96 24.10 41.64
CA GLU A 155 4.00 23.70 43.05
C GLU A 155 4.07 22.17 43.23
N GLU A 156 3.36 21.39 42.40
CA GLU A 156 3.47 19.92 42.41
C GLU A 156 4.79 19.44 41.76
N LYS A 157 5.31 20.20 40.77
CA LYS A 157 6.52 19.88 40.01
C LYS A 157 7.81 20.07 40.82
N LYS A 158 7.95 21.20 41.55
CA LYS A 158 9.14 21.51 42.37
C LYS A 158 9.62 20.37 43.28
N PRO A 159 8.79 19.74 44.12
CA PRO A 159 9.23 18.66 45.00
C PRO A 159 9.51 17.33 44.28
N LEU A 160 9.13 17.21 43.00
CA LEU A 160 9.32 16.01 42.19
C LEU A 160 10.52 16.11 41.25
N LEU A 161 11.17 17.28 41.17
CA LEU A 161 12.16 17.61 40.14
C LEU A 161 13.28 16.58 40.02
N ASP A 162 13.97 16.23 41.12
CA ASP A 162 15.01 15.20 41.13
C ASP A 162 14.51 13.84 40.65
N LYS A 163 13.27 13.49 41.00
CA LYS A 163 12.66 12.21 40.61
C LYS A 163 12.30 12.20 39.13
N LEU A 164 11.81 13.32 38.60
CA LEU A 164 11.51 13.49 37.18
C LEU A 164 12.79 13.42 36.35
N VAL A 165 13.87 14.08 36.79
CA VAL A 165 15.19 14.02 36.13
C VAL A 165 15.72 12.59 36.10
N ASN A 166 15.71 11.90 37.25
CA ASN A 166 16.26 10.54 37.36
C ASN A 166 15.44 9.47 36.62
N SER A 167 14.14 9.72 36.40
CA SER A 167 13.25 8.73 35.77
C SER A 167 13.01 8.98 34.28
N SER A 168 13.26 10.19 33.78
CA SER A 168 12.99 10.56 32.38
C SER A 168 14.23 10.38 31.51
N TYR A 169 14.05 9.78 30.33
CA TYR A 169 15.17 9.52 29.42
C TYR A 169 15.69 10.81 28.79
N ALA A 170 17.00 11.05 28.88
CA ALA A 170 17.70 12.18 28.25
C ALA A 170 17.19 13.58 28.64
N VAL A 171 16.67 13.73 29.87
CA VAL A 171 16.20 15.02 30.40
C VAL A 171 17.18 15.54 31.45
N SER A 172 17.69 16.76 31.30
CA SER A 172 18.48 17.49 32.29
C SER A 172 17.58 18.29 33.25
N GLY A 173 18.11 18.71 34.41
CA GLY A 173 17.35 19.53 35.38
C GLY A 173 16.73 20.79 34.78
N ILE A 174 17.46 21.46 33.88
CA ILE A 174 16.99 22.67 33.17
C ILE A 174 15.82 22.31 32.24
N THR A 175 15.94 21.22 31.47
CA THR A 175 14.86 20.79 30.57
C THR A 175 13.62 20.30 31.33
N VAL A 176 13.76 19.78 32.56
CA VAL A 176 12.59 19.45 33.39
C VAL A 176 11.85 20.71 33.77
N GLU A 177 12.53 21.79 34.18
CA GLU A 177 11.89 23.04 34.60
C GLU A 177 11.08 23.70 33.48
N ASP A 178 11.62 23.73 32.27
CA ASP A 178 11.00 24.36 31.10
C ASP A 178 9.88 23.53 30.45
N GLN A 179 9.86 22.19 30.64
CA GLN A 179 8.88 21.31 29.98
C GLN A 179 7.63 21.07 30.81
N ASP A 180 6.46 21.03 30.15
CA ASP A 180 5.23 20.56 30.79
C ASP A 180 5.28 19.06 31.07
N PHE A 181 4.85 18.69 32.27
CA PHE A 181 4.65 17.30 32.69
C PHE A 181 3.16 17.03 32.89
N TYR A 182 2.73 15.87 32.43
CA TYR A 182 1.36 15.39 32.53
C TYR A 182 1.29 14.29 33.59
N LYS A 183 0.23 14.34 34.37
CA LYS A 183 -0.10 13.30 35.34
C LYS A 183 -1.19 12.42 34.75
N VAL A 184 -0.84 11.15 34.49
CA VAL A 184 -1.75 10.20 33.85
C VAL A 184 -1.89 8.93 34.70
N PRO A 185 -3.04 8.23 34.66
CA PRO A 185 -3.15 6.91 35.25
C PRO A 185 -2.04 5.98 34.73
N PHE A 186 -1.37 5.23 35.61
CA PHE A 186 -0.21 4.43 35.19
C PHE A 186 -0.56 3.39 34.11
N GLN A 187 -1.82 2.93 34.06
CA GLN A 187 -2.32 1.96 33.10
C GLN A 187 -2.29 2.49 31.65
N ASP A 188 -2.29 3.80 31.47
CA ASP A 188 -2.22 4.42 30.15
C ASP A 188 -0.77 4.55 29.64
N ALA A 189 0.21 4.47 30.55
CA ALA A 189 1.63 4.69 30.26
C ALA A 189 2.50 3.41 30.34
N LEU A 190 1.91 2.22 30.19
CA LEU A 190 2.60 0.94 30.43
C LEU A 190 3.89 0.75 29.62
N ASP A 191 3.95 1.23 28.38
CA ASP A 191 5.15 1.12 27.52
C ASP A 191 6.33 1.95 28.00
N LEU A 192 6.05 3.10 28.62
CA LEU A 192 7.07 3.95 29.22
C LEU A 192 7.51 3.37 30.58
N ILE A 193 6.55 2.82 31.33
CA ILE A 193 6.79 2.20 32.64
C ILE A 193 7.66 0.95 32.51
N ARG A 194 7.33 0.03 31.59
CA ARG A 194 8.09 -1.23 31.42
C ARG A 194 9.56 -0.98 31.07
N THR A 195 9.85 0.16 30.45
CA THR A 195 11.22 0.57 30.08
C THR A 195 11.85 1.52 31.11
N ARG A 196 11.16 1.80 32.23
CA ARG A 196 11.59 2.70 33.31
C ARG A 196 11.96 4.10 32.80
N LYS A 197 11.13 4.64 31.89
CA LYS A 197 11.33 5.97 31.28
C LYS A 197 10.48 7.09 31.88
N VAL A 198 9.70 6.80 32.92
CA VAL A 198 8.78 7.76 33.56
C VAL A 198 8.75 7.55 35.07
N TYR A 199 8.45 8.62 35.80
CA TYR A 199 8.30 8.58 37.26
C TYR A 199 6.91 8.09 37.66
N LEU A 200 6.83 7.25 38.70
CA LEU A 200 5.59 6.70 39.23
C LEU A 200 5.36 7.13 40.69
N LYS A 201 4.14 7.57 41.01
CA LYS A 201 3.72 7.89 42.38
C LYS A 201 2.23 7.65 42.55
N ALA A 202 1.85 6.87 43.57
CA ALA A 202 0.46 6.69 44.01
C ALA A 202 -0.54 6.31 42.89
N GLY A 203 -0.15 5.43 41.96
CA GLY A 203 -1.01 5.00 40.84
C GLY A 203 -0.97 5.91 39.61
N TYR A 204 -0.14 6.95 39.60
CA TYR A 204 0.03 7.86 38.48
C TYR A 204 1.44 7.80 37.90
N ALA A 205 1.53 7.97 36.58
CA ALA A 205 2.75 8.22 35.83
C ALA A 205 2.88 9.70 35.50
N TYR A 206 4.10 10.22 35.63
CA TYR A 206 4.45 11.60 35.32
C TYR A 206 5.28 11.59 34.04
N ILE A 207 4.72 12.13 32.97
CA ILE A 207 5.26 12.02 31.62
C ILE A 207 5.53 13.41 31.03
N PRO A 208 6.65 13.63 30.34
CA PRO A 208 6.89 14.90 29.66
C PRO A 208 5.97 15.04 28.44
N HIS A 209 5.69 16.28 28.02
CA HIS A 209 4.82 16.57 26.87
C HIS A 209 5.16 15.76 25.61
N GLN A 210 6.46 15.56 25.33
CA GLN A 210 6.94 14.81 24.17
C GLN A 210 6.47 13.35 24.15
N ASP A 211 6.27 12.74 25.32
CA ASP A 211 5.90 11.33 25.44
C ASP A 211 4.38 11.09 25.47
N VAL A 212 3.59 12.15 25.65
CA VAL A 212 2.11 12.10 25.55
C VAL A 212 1.69 11.58 24.17
N VAL A 213 2.40 12.01 23.11
CA VAL A 213 2.17 11.55 21.73
C VAL A 213 2.28 10.03 21.65
N THR A 214 3.30 9.45 22.27
CA THR A 214 3.54 7.99 22.25
C THR A 214 2.39 7.21 22.89
N ILE A 215 1.86 7.70 24.01
CA ILE A 215 0.72 7.07 24.69
C ILE A 215 -0.52 7.06 23.79
N ILE A 216 -0.88 8.23 23.23
CA ILE A 216 -2.06 8.36 22.37
C ILE A 216 -1.93 7.48 21.12
N LEU A 217 -0.73 7.42 20.52
CA LEU A 217 -0.47 6.57 19.37
C LEU A 217 -0.64 5.08 19.68
N ASN A 218 -0.21 4.64 20.86
CA ASN A 218 -0.35 3.25 21.27
C ASN A 218 -1.80 2.89 21.62
N ASP A 219 -2.55 3.79 22.25
CA ASP A 219 -4.00 3.64 22.45
C ASP A 219 -4.72 3.52 21.10
N PHE A 220 -4.42 4.44 20.16
CA PHE A 220 -4.97 4.39 18.81
C PHE A 220 -4.64 3.08 18.08
N ARG A 221 -3.38 2.65 18.09
CA ARG A 221 -2.91 1.38 17.50
C ARG A 221 -3.67 0.18 18.07
N THR A 222 -3.84 0.14 19.38
CA THR A 222 -4.50 -0.97 20.10
C THR A 222 -5.99 -1.03 19.76
N ARG A 223 -6.67 0.12 19.77
CA ARG A 223 -8.08 0.22 19.37
C ARG A 223 -8.30 -0.19 17.92
N LEU A 224 -7.46 0.28 17.02
CA LEU A 224 -7.55 -0.05 15.59
C LEU A 224 -7.32 -1.54 15.34
N SER A 225 -6.30 -2.13 15.98
CA SER A 225 -6.04 -3.57 15.89
C SER A 225 -7.24 -4.41 16.35
N LYS A 226 -7.83 -4.06 17.50
CA LYS A 226 -9.05 -4.70 18.01
C LYS A 226 -10.22 -4.53 17.03
N ALA A 227 -10.42 -3.33 16.49
CA ALA A 227 -11.49 -3.05 15.54
C ALA A 227 -11.36 -3.89 14.26
N LEU A 228 -10.16 -3.98 13.67
CA LEU A 228 -9.92 -4.81 12.48
C LEU A 228 -10.17 -6.30 12.75
N ALA A 229 -9.80 -6.79 13.93
CA ALA A 229 -10.09 -8.17 14.32
C ALA A 229 -11.61 -8.44 14.42
N LEU A 230 -12.38 -7.48 14.93
CA LEU A 230 -13.84 -7.57 14.96
C LEU A 230 -14.44 -7.47 13.55
N THR A 231 -13.97 -6.54 12.72
CA THR A 231 -14.41 -6.40 11.32
C THR A 231 -14.17 -7.68 10.53
N ALA A 232 -12.99 -8.31 10.66
CA ALA A 232 -12.67 -9.56 9.99
C ALA A 232 -13.65 -10.70 10.32
N ARG A 233 -14.10 -10.78 11.58
CA ARG A 233 -15.08 -11.80 12.02
C ARG A 233 -16.47 -11.60 11.39
N SER A 234 -16.86 -10.35 11.16
CA SER A 234 -18.16 -10.01 10.57
C SER A 234 -18.11 -9.89 9.04
N LEU A 235 -16.92 -9.95 8.45
CA LEU A 235 -16.69 -9.76 7.01
C LEU A 235 -17.45 -10.74 6.11
N PRO A 236 -17.71 -12.02 6.47
CA PRO A 236 -18.49 -12.94 5.64
C PRO A 236 -19.91 -12.43 5.33
N ALA A 237 -20.54 -11.67 6.23
CA ALA A 237 -21.87 -11.08 5.99
C ALA A 237 -21.83 -9.96 4.93
N VAL A 238 -20.66 -9.36 4.72
CA VAL A 238 -20.42 -8.36 3.67
C VAL A 238 -20.03 -9.06 2.35
N HIS A 239 -19.48 -10.28 2.42
CA HIS A 239 -19.08 -11.04 1.23
C HIS A 239 -20.23 -11.52 0.35
N SER A 240 -21.44 -11.60 0.91
CA SER A 240 -22.64 -11.90 0.13
C SER A 240 -23.12 -10.72 -0.74
N ASP A 241 -22.57 -9.51 -0.56
CA ASP A 241 -22.94 -8.35 -1.38
C ASP A 241 -22.04 -8.27 -2.63
N GLU A 242 -22.61 -8.58 -3.79
CA GLU A 242 -21.91 -8.58 -5.08
C GLU A 242 -21.32 -7.21 -5.47
N ARG A 243 -21.83 -6.10 -4.91
CA ARG A 243 -21.32 -4.76 -5.21
C ARG A 243 -20.00 -4.47 -4.52
N LEU A 244 -19.83 -4.99 -3.30
CA LEU A 244 -18.67 -4.72 -2.46
C LEU A 244 -17.53 -5.72 -2.71
N GLN A 245 -17.85 -6.93 -3.15
CA GLN A 245 -16.85 -7.97 -3.38
C GLN A 245 -15.74 -7.56 -4.35
N PRO A 246 -16.04 -7.10 -5.59
CA PRO A 246 -15.01 -6.68 -6.53
C PRO A 246 -14.19 -5.51 -5.99
N LEU A 247 -14.83 -4.57 -5.29
CA LEU A 247 -14.14 -3.39 -4.79
C LEU A 247 -13.20 -3.72 -3.63
N LEU A 248 -13.62 -4.57 -2.68
CA LEU A 248 -12.77 -5.01 -1.58
C LEU A 248 -11.61 -5.88 -2.06
N SER A 249 -11.84 -6.76 -3.04
CA SER A 249 -10.75 -7.49 -3.68
C SER A 249 -9.80 -6.54 -4.41
N HIS A 250 -10.30 -5.60 -5.22
CA HIS A 250 -9.46 -4.64 -5.94
C HIS A 250 -8.70 -3.72 -5.00
N LEU A 251 -9.26 -3.25 -3.88
CA LEU A 251 -8.53 -2.41 -2.92
C LEU A 251 -7.40 -3.17 -2.21
N SER A 252 -7.64 -4.44 -1.89
CA SER A 252 -6.59 -5.32 -1.35
C SER A 252 -5.52 -5.63 -2.41
N HIS A 253 -5.91 -5.74 -3.68
CA HIS A 253 -5.01 -5.94 -4.81
C HIS A 253 -4.33 -4.66 -5.30
N ALA A 254 -4.89 -3.47 -5.07
CA ALA A 254 -4.28 -2.20 -5.42
C ALA A 254 -3.00 -1.95 -4.59
N TYR A 255 -2.93 -2.51 -3.37
CA TYR A 255 -1.67 -2.66 -2.63
C TYR A 255 -0.67 -3.60 -3.34
N VAL A 256 -1.19 -4.63 -4.01
CA VAL A 256 -0.43 -5.66 -4.74
C VAL A 256 -0.04 -5.22 -6.18
N GLY A 257 -0.71 -4.23 -6.77
CA GLY A 257 -0.45 -3.69 -8.11
C GLY A 257 -1.60 -3.88 -9.10
N GLN A 258 -1.43 -3.32 -10.30
CA GLN A 258 -2.33 -3.57 -11.45
C GLN A 258 -2.41 -5.08 -11.72
N ASP A 259 -3.58 -5.58 -12.11
CA ASP A 259 -3.70 -6.98 -12.48
C ASP A 259 -3.12 -7.23 -13.88
N TYR A 260 -1.92 -7.83 -13.91
CA TYR A 260 -1.22 -8.19 -15.15
C TYR A 260 -1.75 -9.50 -15.77
N SER A 261 -2.89 -10.01 -15.32
CA SER A 261 -3.61 -11.13 -15.96
C SER A 261 -4.20 -10.72 -17.32
N ILE A 262 -4.73 -9.49 -17.43
CA ILE A 262 -5.41 -9.00 -18.63
C ILE A 262 -4.39 -8.47 -19.65
N GLN A 263 -4.23 -9.22 -20.74
CA GLN A 263 -3.16 -9.01 -21.71
C GLN A 263 -3.50 -7.89 -22.73
N LYS A 264 -3.29 -6.62 -22.38
CA LYS A 264 -3.49 -5.49 -23.32
C LYS A 264 -2.44 -5.42 -24.46
N ASN A 265 -1.33 -6.19 -24.38
CA ASN A 265 -0.16 -6.09 -25.26
C ASN A 265 0.35 -7.43 -25.84
N ILE A 266 -0.50 -8.45 -26.01
CA ILE A 266 -0.09 -9.77 -26.55
C ILE A 266 0.62 -9.61 -27.90
N GLY A 267 1.75 -10.30 -28.09
CA GLY A 267 2.45 -10.44 -29.36
C GLY A 267 3.29 -9.25 -29.79
N LYS A 268 3.35 -8.16 -29.00
CA LYS A 268 4.16 -6.97 -29.32
C LYS A 268 5.65 -7.14 -29.06
N ILE A 269 6.03 -8.10 -28.21
CA ILE A 269 7.43 -8.43 -27.92
C ILE A 269 7.84 -9.65 -28.74
N SER A 270 8.91 -9.53 -29.51
CA SER A 270 9.49 -10.64 -30.26
C SER A 270 10.52 -11.42 -29.42
N LEU A 271 10.74 -12.70 -29.75
CA LEU A 271 11.62 -13.58 -28.97
C LEU A 271 13.08 -13.11 -28.94
N ASP A 272 13.54 -12.50 -30.04
CA ASP A 272 14.88 -11.94 -30.19
C ASP A 272 15.10 -10.69 -29.33
N GLN A 273 14.04 -9.99 -28.93
CA GLN A 273 14.15 -8.81 -28.07
C GLN A 273 14.36 -9.16 -26.59
N ILE A 274 13.99 -10.37 -26.16
CA ILE A 274 13.99 -10.75 -24.73
C ILE A 274 15.38 -10.58 -24.09
N ASP A 275 16.45 -10.97 -24.79
CA ASP A 275 17.82 -10.85 -24.26
C ASP A 275 18.19 -9.38 -24.02
N SER A 276 17.85 -8.50 -24.97
CA SER A 276 18.09 -7.05 -24.85
C SER A 276 17.25 -6.42 -23.73
N LEU A 277 15.97 -6.78 -23.65
CA LEU A 277 15.05 -6.33 -22.61
C LEU A 277 15.48 -6.79 -21.21
N SER A 278 16.11 -7.97 -21.10
CA SER A 278 16.58 -8.49 -19.82
C SER A 278 17.62 -7.59 -19.15
N GLY A 279 18.49 -6.95 -19.94
CA GLY A 279 19.53 -6.07 -19.44
C GLY A 279 19.04 -4.66 -19.13
N LYS A 280 18.00 -4.19 -19.85
CA LYS A 280 17.54 -2.78 -19.80
C LYS A 280 16.27 -2.58 -18.98
N SER A 281 15.34 -3.53 -19.04
CA SER A 281 13.97 -3.32 -18.56
C SER A 281 13.45 -4.35 -17.59
N PHE A 282 14.20 -5.43 -17.33
CA PHE A 282 13.77 -6.38 -16.32
C PHE A 282 14.20 -5.93 -14.93
N PRO A 283 13.32 -6.07 -13.92
CA PRO A 283 13.75 -5.96 -12.54
C PRO A 283 14.75 -7.08 -12.21
N LEU A 284 15.56 -6.87 -11.19
CA LEU A 284 16.66 -7.77 -10.81
C LEU A 284 16.22 -9.23 -10.64
N CYS A 285 15.01 -9.46 -10.10
CA CYS A 285 14.43 -10.80 -9.92
C CYS A 285 14.22 -11.55 -11.24
N MET A 286 13.81 -10.86 -12.31
CA MET A 286 13.56 -11.47 -13.62
C MET A 286 14.83 -11.52 -14.45
N ARG A 287 15.73 -10.54 -14.29
CA ARG A 287 17.07 -10.56 -14.89
C ARG A 287 17.88 -11.77 -14.43
N GLN A 288 17.84 -12.07 -13.13
CA GLN A 288 18.50 -13.25 -12.56
C GLN A 288 17.95 -14.57 -13.15
N LEU A 289 16.63 -14.69 -13.27
CA LEU A 289 15.99 -15.88 -13.84
C LEU A 289 16.34 -16.05 -15.32
N HIS A 290 16.34 -14.95 -16.08
CA HIS A 290 16.75 -14.96 -17.47
C HIS A 290 18.21 -15.39 -17.64
N GLN A 291 19.13 -14.81 -16.87
CA GLN A 291 20.54 -15.17 -16.90
C GLN A 291 20.77 -16.65 -16.54
N SER A 292 20.16 -17.12 -15.44
CA SER A 292 20.26 -18.52 -15.01
C SER A 292 19.69 -19.49 -16.05
N LEU A 293 18.60 -19.13 -16.71
CA LEU A 293 18.03 -19.92 -17.79
C LEU A 293 18.98 -20.02 -18.99
N ARG A 294 19.60 -18.91 -19.40
CA ARG A 294 20.54 -18.88 -20.52
C ARG A 294 21.87 -19.59 -20.21
N GLU A 295 22.32 -19.56 -18.95
CA GLU A 295 23.57 -20.21 -18.52
C GLU A 295 23.40 -21.72 -18.30
N ASN A 296 22.32 -22.13 -17.62
CA ASN A 296 22.11 -23.53 -17.24
C ASN A 296 21.23 -24.30 -18.24
N HIS A 297 20.63 -23.59 -19.20
CA HIS A 297 19.65 -24.12 -20.15
C HIS A 297 18.47 -24.84 -19.48
N HIS A 298 18.17 -24.50 -18.22
CA HIS A 298 17.10 -25.07 -17.42
C HIS A 298 16.71 -24.17 -16.26
N LEU A 299 15.45 -24.23 -15.84
CA LEU A 299 14.97 -23.66 -14.58
C LEU A 299 14.14 -24.67 -13.81
N ARG A 300 14.27 -24.67 -12.47
CA ARG A 300 13.42 -25.43 -11.55
C ARG A 300 12.00 -24.87 -11.51
N HIS A 301 11.07 -25.62 -10.92
CA HIS A 301 9.63 -25.32 -10.98
C HIS A 301 9.29 -23.89 -10.52
N GLY A 302 9.82 -23.43 -9.38
CA GLY A 302 9.60 -22.06 -8.89
C GLY A 302 10.06 -20.99 -9.88
N GLY A 303 11.24 -21.18 -10.47
CA GLY A 303 11.79 -20.28 -11.50
C GLY A 303 10.96 -20.27 -12.78
N ARG A 304 10.51 -21.44 -13.26
CA ARG A 304 9.63 -21.54 -14.44
C ARG A 304 8.32 -20.80 -14.22
N MET A 305 7.71 -20.94 -13.05
CA MET A 305 6.45 -20.26 -12.73
C MET A 305 6.64 -18.75 -12.63
N GLN A 306 7.61 -18.29 -11.83
CA GLN A 306 7.84 -16.85 -11.63
C GLN A 306 8.21 -16.16 -12.94
N TYR A 307 9.14 -16.73 -13.71
CA TYR A 307 9.60 -16.13 -14.96
C TYR A 307 8.58 -16.31 -16.10
N GLY A 308 7.99 -17.49 -16.22
CA GLY A 308 7.01 -17.79 -17.28
C GLY A 308 5.77 -16.90 -17.20
N LEU A 309 5.25 -16.68 -15.98
CA LEU A 309 4.11 -15.78 -15.79
C LEU A 309 4.49 -14.31 -15.99
N PHE A 310 5.70 -13.90 -15.61
CA PHE A 310 6.21 -12.57 -15.94
C PHE A 310 6.28 -12.35 -17.46
N LEU A 311 6.84 -13.32 -18.20
CA LEU A 311 6.93 -13.27 -19.68
C LEU A 311 5.54 -13.19 -20.33
N LYS A 312 4.58 -13.98 -19.83
CA LYS A 312 3.17 -13.86 -20.22
C LYS A 312 2.64 -12.44 -19.99
N GLY A 313 2.90 -11.87 -18.81
CA GLY A 313 2.42 -10.53 -18.44
C GLY A 313 3.04 -9.38 -19.24
N ILE A 314 4.27 -9.53 -19.75
CA ILE A 314 4.87 -8.52 -20.67
C ILE A 314 4.36 -8.67 -22.11
N GLY A 315 3.58 -9.71 -22.40
CA GLY A 315 2.89 -9.88 -23.69
C GLY A 315 3.37 -11.04 -24.54
N LEU A 316 4.18 -11.97 -24.00
CA LEU A 316 4.61 -13.15 -24.77
C LEU A 316 3.41 -14.06 -25.05
N SER A 317 3.21 -14.47 -26.31
CA SER A 317 2.13 -15.39 -26.68
C SER A 317 2.43 -16.82 -26.21
N LEU A 318 1.41 -17.68 -26.13
CA LEU A 318 1.60 -19.09 -25.78
C LEU A 318 2.56 -19.80 -26.76
N GLU A 319 2.42 -19.52 -28.07
CA GLU A 319 3.26 -20.10 -29.11
C GLU A 319 4.72 -19.66 -28.95
N GLN A 320 4.94 -18.36 -28.74
CA GLN A 320 6.27 -17.80 -28.46
C GLN A 320 6.84 -18.39 -27.18
N ALA A 321 6.06 -18.52 -26.11
CA ALA A 321 6.51 -19.12 -24.86
C ALA A 321 6.94 -20.59 -25.05
N LEU A 322 6.14 -21.40 -25.75
CA LEU A 322 6.50 -22.78 -26.06
C LEU A 322 7.80 -22.85 -26.87
N GLN A 323 7.96 -22.00 -27.88
CA GLN A 323 9.18 -21.92 -28.68
C GLN A 323 10.39 -21.49 -27.84
N PHE A 324 10.23 -20.46 -26.99
CA PHE A 324 11.25 -19.95 -26.09
C PHE A 324 11.78 -21.06 -25.16
N TRP A 325 10.88 -21.67 -24.38
CA TRP A 325 11.27 -22.71 -23.42
C TRP A 325 11.81 -23.96 -24.11
N ARG A 326 11.22 -24.38 -25.24
CA ARG A 326 11.67 -25.56 -25.99
C ARG A 326 13.09 -25.35 -26.52
N SER A 327 13.34 -24.23 -27.21
CA SER A 327 14.64 -23.93 -27.80
C SER A 327 15.75 -23.88 -26.74
N GLU A 328 15.45 -23.35 -25.55
CA GLU A 328 16.43 -23.26 -24.47
C GLU A 328 16.67 -24.62 -23.80
N PHE A 329 15.63 -25.39 -23.49
CA PHE A 329 15.79 -26.68 -22.80
C PHE A 329 16.46 -27.75 -23.68
N ILE A 330 16.30 -27.68 -25.00
CA ILE A 330 17.00 -28.55 -25.95
C ILE A 330 18.51 -28.31 -25.89
N ARG A 331 18.97 -27.05 -25.72
CA ARG A 331 20.40 -26.75 -25.50
C ARG A 331 20.93 -27.42 -24.24
N GLY A 332 20.08 -27.54 -23.23
CA GLY A 332 20.34 -28.26 -21.97
C GLY A 332 20.25 -29.79 -22.08
N LYS A 333 20.25 -30.36 -23.29
CA LYS A 333 20.12 -31.81 -23.56
C LYS A 333 18.77 -32.40 -23.13
N THR A 334 17.72 -31.59 -23.06
CA THR A 334 16.34 -32.11 -22.93
C THR A 334 15.83 -32.50 -24.31
N ASP A 335 15.46 -33.76 -24.48
CA ASP A 335 14.86 -34.24 -25.73
C ASP A 335 13.49 -33.58 -25.99
N THR A 336 13.13 -33.43 -27.26
CA THR A 336 11.87 -32.81 -27.72
C THR A 336 10.66 -33.54 -27.16
N ASP A 337 10.67 -34.88 -27.19
CA ASP A 337 9.60 -35.71 -26.64
C ASP A 337 9.45 -35.54 -25.12
N LYS A 338 10.59 -35.42 -24.42
CA LYS A 338 10.61 -35.17 -22.98
C LYS A 338 10.07 -33.78 -22.66
N PHE A 339 10.38 -32.79 -23.49
CA PHE A 339 9.85 -31.43 -23.34
C PHE A 339 8.33 -31.41 -23.47
N ASP A 340 7.80 -32.05 -24.50
CA ASP A 340 6.37 -32.04 -24.79
C ASP A 340 5.56 -32.77 -23.71
N LYS A 341 6.08 -33.88 -23.17
CA LYS A 341 5.43 -34.62 -22.10
C LYS A 341 5.53 -33.93 -20.73
N ALA A 342 6.69 -33.35 -20.39
CA ALA A 342 6.96 -32.90 -19.02
C ALA A 342 6.77 -31.39 -18.80
N TYR A 343 6.90 -30.56 -19.84
CA TYR A 343 6.94 -29.10 -19.69
C TYR A 343 5.88 -28.37 -20.51
N ALA A 344 5.57 -28.82 -21.73
CA ALA A 344 4.59 -28.13 -22.58
C ALA A 344 3.20 -28.02 -21.93
N TYR A 345 2.74 -29.07 -21.25
CA TYR A 345 1.51 -29.06 -20.46
C TYR A 345 1.52 -27.96 -19.38
N SER A 346 2.60 -27.89 -18.58
CA SER A 346 2.75 -26.87 -17.55
C SER A 346 2.74 -25.45 -18.13
N ILE A 347 3.28 -25.25 -19.33
CA ILE A 347 3.29 -23.95 -20.01
C ILE A 347 1.88 -23.59 -20.49
N ARG A 348 1.16 -24.51 -21.15
CA ARG A 348 -0.24 -24.28 -21.56
C ARG A 348 -1.15 -23.99 -20.37
N HIS A 349 -0.91 -24.65 -19.24
CA HIS A 349 -1.62 -24.42 -18.00
C HIS A 349 -1.38 -23.00 -17.44
N MET A 350 -0.15 -22.48 -17.48
CA MET A 350 0.13 -21.08 -17.10
C MET A 350 -0.63 -20.04 -17.93
N PHE A 351 -0.97 -20.38 -19.18
CA PHE A 351 -1.74 -19.55 -20.11
C PHE A 351 -3.26 -19.86 -20.10
N GLY A 352 -3.74 -20.69 -19.17
CA GLY A 352 -5.17 -20.97 -19.00
C GLY A 352 -5.82 -21.81 -20.10
N LYS A 353 -5.03 -22.46 -20.98
CA LYS A 353 -5.54 -23.25 -22.12
C LYS A 353 -5.79 -24.73 -21.81
N GLU A 354 -5.46 -25.21 -20.60
CA GLU A 354 -5.68 -26.59 -20.15
C GLU A 354 -6.13 -26.62 -18.66
N GLY A 355 -6.88 -27.64 -18.22
CA GLY A 355 -7.37 -27.79 -16.83
C GLY A 355 -8.65 -27.02 -16.50
N LYS A 356 -8.83 -26.59 -15.23
CA LYS A 356 -9.99 -25.79 -14.74
C LYS A 356 -10.10 -24.38 -15.36
N ARG A 357 -9.30 -24.05 -16.40
CA ARG A 357 -9.14 -22.71 -16.98
C ARG A 357 -8.77 -21.65 -15.93
N THR A 358 -7.99 -22.04 -14.91
CA THR A 358 -7.49 -21.09 -13.92
C THR A 358 -6.40 -20.25 -14.56
N ASP A 359 -6.72 -19.00 -14.85
CA ASP A 359 -5.77 -18.07 -15.44
C ASP A 359 -4.73 -17.64 -14.39
N TYR A 360 -3.55 -18.25 -14.42
CA TYR A 360 -2.50 -17.92 -13.45
C TYR A 360 -2.03 -16.48 -13.64
N THR A 361 -2.16 -15.70 -12.57
CA THR A 361 -1.74 -14.30 -12.55
C THR A 361 -0.23 -14.18 -12.37
N PRO A 362 0.43 -13.26 -13.09
CA PRO A 362 1.82 -12.89 -12.82
C PRO A 362 2.07 -12.59 -11.34
N TYR A 363 3.25 -12.94 -10.85
CA TYR A 363 3.56 -12.80 -9.43
C TYR A 363 3.88 -11.35 -9.08
N SER A 364 3.15 -10.80 -8.11
CA SER A 364 3.47 -9.51 -7.49
C SER A 364 4.80 -9.54 -6.73
N CYS A 365 5.36 -8.36 -6.47
CA CYS A 365 6.58 -8.24 -5.66
C CYS A 365 6.38 -8.92 -4.30
N MET A 366 5.25 -8.69 -3.64
CA MET A 366 4.92 -9.31 -2.36
C MET A 366 4.88 -10.85 -2.46
N LYS A 367 4.28 -11.41 -3.50
CA LYS A 367 4.28 -12.86 -3.72
C LYS A 367 5.71 -13.37 -3.90
N VAL A 368 6.53 -12.69 -4.69
CA VAL A 368 7.94 -13.04 -4.92
C VAL A 368 8.82 -12.89 -3.66
N ILE A 369 8.45 -12.00 -2.73
CA ILE A 369 9.16 -11.74 -1.47
C ILE A 369 8.75 -12.71 -0.36
N LEU A 370 7.46 -13.01 -0.21
CA LEU A 370 6.91 -13.73 0.94
C LEU A 370 6.59 -15.21 0.69
N SER A 371 6.47 -15.64 -0.57
CA SER A 371 6.23 -17.05 -0.89
C SER A 371 7.49 -17.89 -0.72
N ASN A 372 7.41 -19.19 -1.06
CA ASN A 372 8.49 -20.18 -0.91
C ASN A 372 9.88 -19.62 -1.25
N SER A 373 10.70 -19.46 -0.21
CA SER A 373 12.09 -19.02 -0.35
C SER A 373 12.89 -19.98 -1.24
N PRO A 374 13.79 -19.47 -2.09
CA PRO A 374 14.61 -20.29 -2.94
C PRO A 374 15.57 -21.17 -2.11
N SER A 375 15.72 -22.43 -2.49
CA SER A 375 16.71 -23.36 -1.94
C SER A 375 17.98 -23.41 -2.80
N GLN A 376 18.99 -24.19 -2.40
CA GLN A 376 20.19 -24.37 -3.23
C GLN A 376 19.82 -24.90 -4.63
N GLY A 377 20.32 -24.20 -5.66
CA GLY A 377 20.03 -24.46 -7.07
C GLY A 377 18.74 -23.82 -7.59
N ASP A 378 17.94 -23.18 -6.72
CA ASP A 378 16.84 -22.31 -7.15
C ASP A 378 17.34 -20.88 -7.41
N HIS A 379 16.78 -20.27 -8.44
CA HIS A 379 17.13 -18.91 -8.86
C HIS A 379 15.95 -17.94 -8.82
N HIS A 380 14.79 -18.40 -8.31
CA HIS A 380 13.58 -17.58 -8.14
C HIS A 380 13.61 -16.76 -6.85
N GLY A 381 12.56 -15.97 -6.62
CA GLY A 381 12.44 -15.07 -5.48
C GLY A 381 12.96 -13.66 -5.76
N CYS A 382 12.85 -12.79 -4.75
CA CYS A 382 13.36 -11.42 -4.80
C CYS A 382 14.84 -11.37 -4.37
N PRO A 383 15.77 -10.90 -5.23
CA PRO A 383 17.19 -10.79 -4.86
C PRO A 383 17.43 -9.89 -3.66
N PHE A 384 16.67 -8.79 -3.53
CA PHE A 384 16.77 -7.86 -2.40
C PHE A 384 16.35 -8.49 -1.06
N ARG A 385 15.56 -9.58 -1.08
CA ARG A 385 15.14 -10.32 0.12
C ARG A 385 15.98 -11.56 0.38
N HIS A 386 16.24 -12.35 -0.68
CA HIS A 386 16.71 -13.72 -0.56
C HIS A 386 18.19 -13.91 -0.89
N SER A 387 18.84 -12.94 -1.54
CA SER A 387 20.28 -13.02 -1.75
C SER A 387 21.02 -12.64 -0.48
N ASP A 388 22.16 -13.29 -0.25
CA ASP A 388 23.13 -12.81 0.73
C ASP A 388 23.57 -11.36 0.40
N PRO A 389 23.72 -10.47 1.40
CA PRO A 389 24.07 -9.07 1.16
C PRO A 389 25.38 -8.86 0.37
N GLU A 390 26.41 -9.68 0.57
CA GLU A 390 27.68 -9.53 -0.14
C GLU A 390 27.55 -10.02 -1.58
N LEU A 391 26.81 -11.11 -1.79
CA LEU A 391 26.48 -11.58 -3.15
C LEU A 391 25.63 -10.54 -3.91
N LEU A 392 24.64 -9.93 -3.24
CA LEU A 392 23.82 -8.87 -3.82
C LEU A 392 24.67 -7.67 -4.23
N LYS A 393 25.59 -7.24 -3.36
CA LYS A 393 26.54 -6.16 -3.63
C LYS A 393 27.40 -6.46 -4.86
N GLN A 394 27.98 -7.65 -4.95
CA GLN A 394 28.77 -8.08 -6.12
C GLN A 394 27.95 -8.05 -7.41
N LYS A 395 26.69 -8.53 -7.37
CA LYS A 395 25.77 -8.46 -8.52
C LYS A 395 25.48 -7.02 -8.93
N LEU A 396 25.19 -6.12 -7.97
CA LEU A 396 24.93 -4.72 -8.27
C LEU A 396 26.17 -4.01 -8.86
N GLN A 397 27.37 -4.33 -8.38
CA GLN A 397 28.63 -3.86 -8.96
C GLN A 397 28.81 -4.34 -10.40
N PHE A 398 28.55 -5.63 -10.66
CA PHE A 398 28.58 -6.20 -12.01
C PHE A 398 27.59 -5.50 -12.96
N TYR A 399 26.42 -5.12 -12.44
CA TYR A 399 25.43 -4.33 -13.18
C TYR A 399 25.74 -2.82 -13.24
N LYS A 400 26.95 -2.42 -12.85
CA LYS A 400 27.46 -1.04 -12.94
C LYS A 400 26.67 -0.02 -12.13
N VAL A 401 26.03 -0.46 -11.04
CA VAL A 401 25.38 0.45 -10.09
C VAL A 401 26.48 1.23 -9.34
N PRO A 402 26.38 2.57 -9.20
CA PRO A 402 27.38 3.37 -8.49
C PRO A 402 27.57 2.90 -7.04
N PRO A 403 28.81 2.90 -6.49
CA PRO A 403 29.07 2.44 -5.12
C PRO A 403 28.21 3.13 -4.04
N SER A 404 27.96 4.43 -4.17
CA SER A 404 27.07 5.18 -3.28
C SER A 404 25.62 4.68 -3.34
N GLY A 405 25.12 4.41 -4.55
CA GLY A 405 23.79 3.83 -4.76
C GLY A 405 23.66 2.41 -4.23
N ILE A 406 24.71 1.59 -4.33
CA ILE A 406 24.75 0.26 -3.73
C ILE A 406 24.61 0.34 -2.20
N SER A 407 25.31 1.26 -1.55
CA SER A 407 25.17 1.48 -0.10
C SER A 407 23.74 1.83 0.30
N GLN A 408 23.08 2.72 -0.45
CA GLN A 408 21.67 3.09 -0.21
C GLN A 408 20.72 1.90 -0.39
N ILE A 409 20.90 1.11 -1.46
CA ILE A 409 20.11 -0.11 -1.69
C ILE A 409 20.28 -1.09 -0.53
N LEU A 410 21.50 -1.31 -0.06
CA LEU A 410 21.77 -2.24 1.03
C LEU A 410 21.20 -1.75 2.38
N GLU A 411 21.15 -0.44 2.60
CA GLU A 411 20.48 0.15 3.77
C GLU A 411 18.97 -0.11 3.74
N LEU A 412 18.31 0.09 2.59
CA LEU A 412 16.90 -0.25 2.39
C LEU A 412 16.64 -1.75 2.62
N VAL A 413 17.52 -2.62 2.13
CA VAL A 413 17.46 -4.07 2.34
C VAL A 413 17.57 -4.42 3.83
N LYS A 414 18.47 -3.77 4.58
CA LYS A 414 18.59 -3.94 6.04
C LYS A 414 17.33 -3.50 6.78
N GLY A 415 16.69 -2.42 6.31
CA GLY A 415 15.38 -1.97 6.80
C GLY A 415 14.19 -2.85 6.35
N MET A 416 14.44 -3.93 5.61
CA MET A 416 13.42 -4.80 5.02
C MET A 416 12.51 -4.11 3.98
N HIS A 417 12.95 -2.98 3.43
CA HIS A 417 12.24 -2.20 2.41
C HIS A 417 12.59 -2.69 0.99
N TYR A 418 12.30 -3.95 0.69
CA TYR A 418 12.78 -4.63 -0.52
C TYR A 418 12.26 -4.05 -1.84
N GLN A 419 11.01 -3.59 -1.87
CA GLN A 419 10.42 -2.96 -3.05
C GLN A 419 11.07 -1.60 -3.34
N LEU A 420 11.30 -0.81 -2.29
CA LEU A 420 11.99 0.48 -2.41
C LEU A 420 13.46 0.29 -2.78
N ALA A 421 14.12 -0.78 -2.32
CA ALA A 421 15.44 -1.15 -2.81
C ALA A 421 15.45 -1.44 -4.33
N CYS A 422 14.40 -2.11 -4.83
CA CYS A 422 14.22 -2.35 -6.26
C CYS A 422 13.87 -1.07 -7.04
N GLN A 423 13.11 -0.15 -6.46
CA GLN A 423 12.83 1.17 -7.03
C GLN A 423 14.10 2.03 -7.08
N LYS A 424 14.93 1.99 -6.03
CA LYS A 424 16.23 2.67 -6.04
C LYS A 424 17.16 2.12 -7.11
N TYR A 425 17.14 0.80 -7.31
CA TYR A 425 17.82 0.17 -8.44
C TYR A 425 17.26 0.64 -9.79
N PHE A 426 15.94 0.78 -9.94
CA PHE A 426 15.32 1.35 -11.13
C PHE A 426 15.86 2.76 -11.42
N GLU A 427 15.81 3.66 -10.44
CA GLU A 427 16.30 5.03 -10.54
C GLU A 427 17.75 5.10 -11.03
N LEU A 428 18.63 4.34 -10.37
CA LEU A 428 20.06 4.32 -10.67
C LEU A 428 20.39 3.73 -12.04
N THR A 429 19.60 2.76 -12.52
CA THR A 429 19.82 2.12 -13.83
C THR A 429 19.19 2.89 -15.00
N HIS A 430 18.19 3.74 -14.72
CA HIS A 430 17.54 4.60 -15.72
C HIS A 430 18.01 6.05 -15.68
N ASN A 431 18.93 6.39 -14.76
CA ASN A 431 19.45 7.74 -14.52
C ASN A 431 18.32 8.76 -14.26
N VAL A 432 17.35 8.40 -13.41
CA VAL A 432 16.29 9.31 -12.95
C VAL A 432 16.44 9.58 -11.45
N GLU A 433 16.12 10.81 -11.02
CA GLU A 433 16.29 11.22 -9.62
C GLU A 433 15.21 10.64 -8.70
N ASP A 434 13.97 10.59 -9.18
CA ASP A 434 12.82 10.01 -8.48
C ASP A 434 12.01 9.18 -9.47
N ALA A 435 11.65 7.97 -9.06
CA ALA A 435 10.71 7.17 -9.82
C ALA A 435 9.29 7.61 -9.42
N ASN A 436 8.57 8.26 -10.34
CA ASN A 436 7.19 8.74 -10.16
C ASN A 436 6.14 7.61 -9.98
N PHE A 437 6.53 6.44 -9.47
CA PHE A 437 5.61 5.35 -9.18
C PHE A 437 6.06 4.55 -7.97
N SER A 438 5.10 3.95 -7.26
CA SER A 438 5.39 3.04 -6.16
C SER A 438 5.40 1.60 -6.69
N LEU A 439 6.59 0.98 -6.68
CA LEU A 439 6.79 -0.35 -7.25
C LEU A 439 6.13 -1.46 -6.41
N ASN A 440 5.18 -2.19 -7.00
CA ASN A 440 4.55 -3.35 -6.38
C ASN A 440 4.47 -4.62 -7.24
N HIS A 441 4.86 -4.52 -8.52
CA HIS A 441 4.82 -5.66 -9.43
C HIS A 441 6.02 -5.70 -10.41
N PRO A 442 6.63 -6.86 -10.70
CA PRO A 442 7.71 -6.96 -11.70
C PRO A 442 7.30 -6.50 -13.11
N ASN A 443 6.08 -6.80 -13.55
CA ASN A 443 5.55 -6.27 -14.81
C ASN A 443 5.34 -4.75 -14.80
N GLN A 444 5.05 -4.13 -13.65
CA GLN A 444 5.01 -2.66 -13.53
C GLN A 444 6.39 -2.07 -13.79
N TYR A 445 7.43 -2.61 -13.14
CA TYR A 445 8.82 -2.20 -13.39
C TYR A 445 9.14 -2.22 -14.89
N PHE A 446 8.75 -3.31 -15.58
CA PHE A 446 8.99 -3.44 -17.01
C PHE A 446 8.26 -2.36 -17.82
N VAL A 447 6.97 -2.13 -17.56
CA VAL A 447 6.17 -1.12 -18.26
C VAL A 447 6.75 0.28 -18.05
N GLU A 448 7.10 0.64 -16.81
CA GLU A 448 7.69 1.95 -16.51
C GLU A 448 9.07 2.12 -17.14
N SER A 449 9.89 1.07 -17.16
CA SER A 449 11.16 1.08 -17.88
C SER A 449 10.97 1.32 -19.38
N GLN A 450 10.01 0.62 -20.00
CA GLN A 450 9.70 0.78 -21.42
C GLN A 450 9.15 2.18 -21.74
N LYS A 451 8.32 2.76 -20.87
CA LYS A 451 7.82 4.15 -21.02
C LYS A 451 8.96 5.15 -21.03
N LEU A 452 9.91 5.03 -20.09
CA LEU A 452 11.08 5.91 -20.00
C LEU A 452 12.01 5.76 -21.21
N LEU A 453 12.35 4.52 -21.59
CA LEU A 453 13.26 4.25 -22.71
C LEU A 453 12.62 4.52 -24.08
N GLY A 454 11.29 4.44 -24.18
CA GLY A 454 10.51 4.73 -25.40
C GLY A 454 10.21 6.21 -25.63
N GLY A 455 10.68 7.11 -24.75
CA GLY A 455 10.49 8.56 -24.89
C GLY A 455 9.02 9.01 -24.80
N GLY A 456 8.19 8.32 -23.99
CA GLY A 456 6.78 8.66 -23.80
C GLY A 456 5.86 8.38 -25.01
N LYS A 457 6.39 7.81 -26.11
CA LYS A 457 5.55 7.36 -27.22
C LYS A 457 5.02 5.97 -26.92
N ASN A 458 3.74 5.90 -26.55
CA ASN A 458 2.96 4.69 -26.75
C ASN A 458 3.20 4.19 -28.18
N VAL A 459 3.54 2.91 -28.31
CA VAL A 459 3.61 2.20 -29.59
C VAL A 459 2.37 2.57 -30.40
N LYS A 460 2.58 3.19 -31.57
CA LYS A 460 1.56 3.84 -32.41
C LYS A 460 0.24 3.06 -32.42
N ARG A 461 -0.85 3.74 -32.04
CA ARG A 461 -2.22 3.35 -32.39
C ARG A 461 -2.36 3.48 -33.91
N GLU A 462 -2.17 2.39 -34.64
CA GLU A 462 -2.75 2.26 -35.97
C GLU A 462 -4.20 1.83 -35.78
N VAL A 463 -5.11 2.76 -36.08
CA VAL A 463 -6.54 2.51 -36.14
C VAL A 463 -6.79 1.77 -37.45
N GLU A 464 -6.98 0.46 -37.38
CA GLU A 464 -7.49 -0.32 -38.51
C GLU A 464 -8.92 0.14 -38.84
N ASN A 465 -9.02 0.83 -39.96
CA ASN A 465 -10.25 1.30 -40.56
C ASN A 465 -10.93 0.10 -41.24
N SER A 466 -11.72 -0.67 -40.49
CA SER A 466 -12.51 -1.76 -41.05
C SER A 466 -13.86 -1.23 -41.56
N GLN A 467 -14.11 -1.56 -42.82
CA GLN A 467 -15.15 -1.06 -43.70
C GLN A 467 -16.58 -1.32 -43.16
N LYS A 468 -17.40 -0.27 -43.22
CA LYS A 468 -18.87 -0.39 -43.18
C LYS A 468 -19.35 -1.21 -44.38
N SER A 469 -19.92 -2.39 -44.12
CA SER A 469 -20.93 -2.98 -45.00
C SER A 469 -22.30 -2.73 -44.36
N GLN A 470 -23.18 -2.13 -45.16
CA GLN A 470 -24.57 -1.84 -44.83
C GLN A 470 -25.39 -3.13 -44.85
N GLU A 471 -26.23 -3.34 -43.84
CA GLU A 471 -27.52 -4.01 -44.00
C GLU A 471 -28.49 -3.57 -42.89
N ASN A 472 -29.50 -2.77 -43.29
CA ASN A 472 -30.80 -2.63 -42.61
C ASN A 472 -31.57 -3.94 -42.88
N THR A 473 -32.48 -4.50 -42.07
CA THR A 473 -33.52 -3.93 -41.20
C THR A 473 -34.22 -5.08 -40.44
N ALA A 474 -34.91 -4.74 -39.35
CA ALA A 474 -36.04 -5.45 -38.73
C ALA A 474 -35.79 -6.60 -37.73
N ALA A 475 -35.95 -6.29 -36.43
CA ALA A 475 -37.02 -6.83 -35.59
C ALA A 475 -37.00 -6.18 -34.19
N ARG A 476 -38.10 -5.50 -33.85
CA ARG A 476 -38.45 -5.12 -32.47
C ARG A 476 -38.93 -6.37 -31.73
N GLY A 477 -38.47 -6.58 -30.50
CA GLY A 477 -39.12 -7.50 -29.56
C GLY A 477 -38.32 -7.83 -28.31
N ALA A 478 -38.62 -7.11 -27.22
CA ALA A 478 -38.55 -7.54 -25.81
C ALA A 478 -37.19 -7.94 -25.20
N ARG A 479 -36.66 -7.12 -24.28
CA ARG A 479 -36.71 -7.35 -22.82
C ARG A 479 -35.81 -6.37 -22.07
N GLU A 480 -36.37 -5.84 -20.98
CA GLU A 480 -35.68 -5.20 -19.87
C GLU A 480 -34.68 -6.16 -19.20
N GLU A 481 -33.78 -5.59 -18.41
CA GLU A 481 -32.75 -6.22 -17.55
C GLU A 481 -31.37 -6.50 -18.17
N ALA A 482 -30.56 -5.44 -18.30
CA ALA A 482 -29.10 -5.49 -18.17
C ALA A 482 -28.54 -4.06 -18.11
N ASN A 483 -28.41 -3.48 -16.91
CA ASN A 483 -27.73 -2.18 -16.76
C ASN A 483 -26.75 -2.13 -15.56
N SER A 484 -26.28 -3.29 -15.08
CA SER A 484 -25.31 -3.39 -13.99
C SER A 484 -23.88 -3.72 -14.46
N SER A 485 -23.69 -4.26 -15.66
CA SER A 485 -22.37 -4.68 -16.17
C SER A 485 -21.58 -3.57 -16.88
N GLN A 486 -22.25 -2.60 -17.51
CA GLN A 486 -21.58 -1.50 -18.22
C GLN A 486 -20.95 -0.47 -17.28
N GLY A 487 -21.42 -0.37 -16.02
CA GLY A 487 -20.80 0.48 -15.01
C GLY A 487 -19.46 -0.07 -14.52
N VAL A 488 -19.33 -1.39 -14.42
CA VAL A 488 -18.13 -2.07 -13.87
C VAL A 488 -16.97 -2.05 -14.86
N ASP A 489 -17.22 -2.19 -16.16
CA ASP A 489 -16.18 -2.13 -17.20
C ASP A 489 -15.65 -0.71 -17.46
N LYS A 490 -16.51 0.31 -17.33
CA LYS A 490 -16.08 1.71 -17.42
C LYS A 490 -15.30 2.16 -16.18
N MET A 491 -15.63 1.56 -15.02
CA MET A 491 -14.98 1.74 -13.71
C MET A 491 -13.57 1.14 -13.66
N THR A 492 -13.35 -0.04 -14.24
CA THR A 492 -11.99 -0.61 -14.39
C THR A 492 -11.12 0.21 -15.33
N GLU A 493 -11.69 0.79 -16.39
CA GLU A 493 -10.95 1.71 -17.28
C GLU A 493 -10.62 3.06 -16.64
N GLU A 494 -11.52 3.66 -15.85
CA GLU A 494 -11.25 4.91 -15.14
C GLU A 494 -10.19 4.73 -14.03
N LEU A 495 -10.25 3.63 -13.25
CA LEU A 495 -9.22 3.30 -12.26
C LEU A 495 -7.85 3.02 -12.92
N ASP A 496 -7.80 2.25 -14.00
CA ASP A 496 -6.57 1.96 -14.76
C ASP A 496 -5.94 3.23 -15.37
N SER A 497 -6.77 4.23 -15.73
CA SER A 497 -6.31 5.52 -16.25
C SER A 497 -5.78 6.44 -15.14
N PHE A 498 -6.37 6.39 -13.94
CA PHE A 498 -5.98 7.19 -12.77
C PHE A 498 -4.66 6.79 -12.08
N PHE A 499 -4.09 5.64 -12.45
CA PHE A 499 -2.76 5.19 -12.02
C PHE A 499 -1.69 5.33 -13.12
N GLN A 500 -2.03 5.93 -14.27
CA GLN A 500 -1.11 6.16 -15.38
C GLN A 500 -0.62 7.62 -15.50
N ASP A 501 -1.30 8.57 -14.84
CA ASP A 501 -0.96 10.00 -14.88
C ASP A 501 -0.64 10.51 -13.46
N ASP A 502 0.66 10.58 -13.15
CA ASP A 502 1.38 11.65 -12.41
C ASP A 502 2.88 11.31 -12.32
#